data_AF-A0AAX3BBF4-F1
#
_entry.id   AF-A0AAX3BBF4-F1
#
_cell.length_a   1.000
_cell.length_b   1.000
_cell.length_c   1.000
_cell.angle_alpha   90.00
_cell.angle_beta   90.00
_cell.angle_gamma   90.00
#
_symmetry.space_group_name_H-M   'P 1'
#
loop_
_entity.id
_entity.type
_entity.pdbx_description
1 polymer ?
#
loop_
_entity_poly.entity_id
_entity_poly.type
_entity_poly.pdbx_seq_one_letter_code
_entity_poly.pdbx_strand_id
1 'polypeptide(L)' 'MVDVWSGWTELVAIKNKASKWVREAIEKVKGRLPFDLRGIDSDTGAEFINHPLRDW' A
#
# COMPACT_ATOMS: atom_id res chain seq x y z
N MET A 1 -1.71 -4.87 4.50
CA MET A 1 -2.24 -5.08 3.13
C MET A 1 -2.56 -6.54 2.98
N VAL A 2 -3.66 -6.87 2.30
CA VAL A 2 -4.08 -8.25 2.05
C VAL A 2 -4.23 -8.43 0.54
N ASP A 3 -3.60 -9.45 -0.01
CA ASP A 3 -3.86 -9.89 -1.38
C ASP A 3 -5.17 -10.68 -1.45
N VAL A 4 -6.06 -10.29 -2.37
CA VAL A 4 -7.43 -10.82 -2.45
C VAL A 4 -7.45 -12.27 -2.93
N TRP A 5 -6.54 -12.66 -3.82
CA TRP A 5 -6.56 -13.98 -4.45
C TRP A 5 -5.90 -15.06 -3.60
N SER A 6 -4.71 -14.77 -3.07
CA SER A 6 -3.92 -15.69 -2.25
C SER A 6 -4.24 -15.62 -0.76
N GLY A 7 -4.91 -14.56 -0.31
CA GLY A 7 -5.11 -14.28 1.12
C GLY A 7 -3.82 -13.84 1.84
N TRP A 8 -2.74 -13.57 1.11
CA TRP A 8 -1.46 -13.19 1.69
C TRP A 8 -1.57 -11.87 2.45
N THR A 9 -1.18 -11.87 3.72
CA THR A 9 -1.28 -10.68 4.59
C THR A 9 0.09 -10.17 4.97
N GLU A 10 0.38 -8.91 4.61
CA GLU A 10 1.60 -8.19 4.98
C GLU A 10 1.28 -7.04 5.95
N LEU A 11 1.99 -7.02 7.07
CA LEU A 11 1.86 -6.00 8.11
C LEU A 11 3.12 -5.12 8.14
N VAL A 12 2.92 -3.81 8.05
CA VAL A 12 4.00 -2.81 8.17
C VAL A 12 3.56 -1.74 9.16
N ALA A 13 4.36 -1.54 10.19
CA ALA A 13 4.17 -0.44 11.13
C ALA A 13 4.57 0.89 10.46
N ILE A 14 3.66 1.87 10.52
CA ILE A 14 3.90 3.25 10.06
C ILE A 14 3.76 4.21 11.22
N LYS A 15 4.52 5.31 11.18
CA LYS A 15 4.58 6.29 12.29
C LYS A 15 3.25 7.02 12.49
N ASN A 16 2.59 7.40 11.40
CA ASN A 16 1.24 7.97 11.38
C ASN A 16 0.61 7.78 9.98
N LYS A 17 -0.66 8.18 9.82
CA LYS A 17 -1.42 8.08 8.57
C LYS A 17 -1.03 9.11 7.47
N ALA A 18 0.11 9.80 7.58
CA ALA A 18 0.53 10.71 6.51
C ALA A 18 0.92 9.94 5.25
N SER A 19 0.51 10.42 4.07
CA SER A 19 0.71 9.75 2.76
C SER A 19 2.16 9.39 2.47
N LYS A 20 3.14 10.16 2.99
CA LYS A 20 4.57 9.83 2.89
C LYS A 20 4.88 8.46 3.49
N TRP A 21 4.43 8.19 4.71
CA TRP A 21 4.72 6.93 5.39
C TRP A 21 3.95 5.76 4.78
N VAL A 22 2.73 6.02 4.29
CA VAL A 22 1.94 5.03 3.55
C VAL A 22 2.66 4.61 2.27
N ARG A 23 3.17 5.57 1.48
CA ARG A 23 3.97 5.28 0.28
C ARG A 23 5.23 4.48 0.60
N GLU A 24 6.02 4.90 1.60
CA GLU A 24 7.22 4.17 2.01
C GLU A 24 6.89 2.73 2.50
N ALA A 25 5.74 2.54 3.14
CA ALA A 25 5.29 1.21 3.54
C ALA A 25 4.89 0.34 2.35
N ILE A 26 4.20 0.91 1.35
CA ILE A 26 3.84 0.19 0.11
C ILE A 26 5.09 -0.26 -0.63
N GLU A 27 6.10 0.60 -0.79
CA GLU A 27 7.38 0.22 -1.42
C GLU A 27 8.07 -0.91 -0.66
N LYS A 28 8.05 -0.87 0.69
CA LYS A 28 8.59 -1.96 1.52
C LYS A 28 7.84 -3.26 1.33
N VAL A 29 6.51 -3.23 1.22
CA VAL A 29 5.73 -4.45 0.97
C VAL A 29 6.02 -4.97 -0.44
N LYS A 30 6.05 -4.10 -1.46
CA LYS A 30 6.36 -4.47 -2.85
C LYS A 30 7.68 -5.23 -2.98
N GLY A 31 8.72 -4.84 -2.23
CA GLY A 31 10.00 -5.54 -2.22
C GLY A 31 10.00 -6.88 -1.45
N ARG A 32 8.96 -7.20 -0.67
CA ARG A 32 8.84 -8.44 0.11
C ARG A 32 7.86 -9.43 -0.47
N LEU A 33 6.94 -8.96 -1.32
CA LEU A 33 5.96 -9.84 -1.94
C LEU A 33 6.68 -10.86 -2.83
N PRO A 34 6.33 -12.16 -2.73
CA PRO A 34 6.85 -13.19 -3.61
C PRO A 34 6.21 -13.15 -5.02
N PHE A 35 5.44 -12.11 -5.33
CA PHE A 35 4.71 -11.92 -6.58
C PHE A 35 4.59 -10.42 -6.93
N ASP A 36 4.33 -10.12 -8.19
CA ASP A 36 4.16 -8.75 -8.66
C ASP A 36 2.85 -8.13 -8.15
N LEU A 37 2.97 -6.96 -7.52
CA LEU A 37 1.83 -6.15 -7.12
C LEU A 37 1.22 -5.46 -8.35
N ARG A 38 0.04 -5.90 -8.77
CA ARG A 38 -0.64 -5.40 -9.98
C ARG A 38 -1.49 -4.16 -9.77
N GLY A 39 -1.89 -3.88 -8.54
CA GLY A 39 -2.74 -2.76 -8.19
C GLY A 39 -3.05 -2.80 -6.70
N ILE A 40 -3.44 -1.65 -6.16
CA ILE A 40 -3.85 -1.52 -4.76
C ILE A 40 -5.26 -0.96 -4.78
N ASP A 41 -6.21 -1.74 -4.30
CA ASP A 41 -7.55 -1.25 -3.99
C ASP A 41 -7.51 -0.69 -2.58
N SER A 42 -7.63 0.63 -2.48
CA SER A 42 -7.62 1.31 -1.20
C SER A 42 -8.97 1.95 -0.98
N ASP A 43 -9.54 1.71 0.20
CA ASP A 43 -10.69 2.47 0.65
C ASP A 43 -10.36 3.97 0.64
N THR A 44 -11.38 4.79 0.38
CA THR A 44 -11.40 6.26 0.21
C THR A 44 -10.92 7.06 1.44
N GLY A 45 -9.91 6.56 2.17
CA GLY A 45 -9.22 7.25 3.24
C GLY A 45 -8.41 8.42 2.68
N ALA A 46 -8.43 9.54 3.41
CA ALA A 46 -7.74 10.77 3.02
C ALA A 46 -6.22 10.58 2.86
N GLU A 47 -5.63 9.52 3.43
CA GLU A 47 -4.26 9.09 3.18
C GLU A 47 -3.96 8.72 1.70
N PHE A 48 -4.99 8.37 0.92
CA PHE A 48 -4.93 8.03 -0.52
C PHE A 48 -5.58 9.08 -1.44
N ILE A 49 -6.25 10.10 -0.87
CA ILE A 49 -6.85 11.24 -1.61
C ILE A 49 -5.81 12.34 -1.92
N ASN A 50 -4.56 12.19 -1.48
CA ASN A 50 -3.50 13.02 -2.02
C ASN A 50 -3.22 12.58 -3.47
N HIS A 51 -3.56 13.47 -4.39
CA HIS A 51 -3.38 13.39 -5.85
C HIS A 51 -2.10 12.73 -6.41
N PRO A 52 -0.93 12.65 -5.74
CA PRO A 52 0.28 12.05 -6.34
C PRO A 52 0.25 10.53 -6.61
N LEU A 53 -0.72 9.77 -6.11
CA LEU A 53 -0.80 8.31 -6.30
C LEU A 53 -1.69 7.88 -7.47
N ARG A 54 -2.43 8.81 -8.08
CA ARG A 54 -3.32 8.50 -9.22
C ARG A 54 -2.55 8.27 -10.52
N ASP A 55 -1.34 8.80 -10.63
CA ASP A 55 -0.48 8.71 -11.81
C ASP A 55 0.63 7.64 -11.68
N TRP A 56 0.55 6.73 -10.69
CA TRP A 56 1.51 5.64 -10.48
C TRP A 56 0.96 4.29 -10.97
#